data_AF-A0A8X6W504-F1
#
_entry.id   AF-A0A8X6W504-F1
#
_cell.length_a   1.000
_cell.length_b   1.000
_cell.length_c   1.000
_cell.angle_alpha   90.00
_cell.angle_beta   90.00
_cell.angle_gamma   90.00
#
_symmetry.space_group_name_H-M   'P 1'
#
loop_
_entity.id
_entity.type
_entity.pdbx_description
1 polymer ?
#
loop_
_entity_poly.entity_id
_entity_poly.type
_entity_poly.pdbx_seq_one_letter_code
_entity_poly.pdbx_strand_id
1 'polypeptide(L)'
;MAYLGKGRREDLFVLATELNLKFDKSMTIATLKDLIIGSENYDEELTKNIHSTIVEDRKAREENLRIEKQKEKLRIEEQKEKLRIEEREEKLRFEQLRLDEQKRKDEFELEMLRIQTQSKLGADTSKESDTKFLVKEVSKFIHRFDLKEDISLYLKLFERQAQRLNFDQENWVSHLLGLLPTEVSHIIAREPDDKANSYEHVKDLLLKRFKLNSRKVSTTICHSPKST
;
A
#
# COMPACT_ATOMS: atom_id res chain seq x y z
N MET A 1 28.30 -68.67 -39.09
CA MET A 1 27.04 -68.07 -39.64
C MET A 1 25.99 -67.54 -38.64
N ALA A 2 25.87 -68.02 -37.39
CA ALA A 2 24.75 -67.64 -36.48
C ALA A 2 24.76 -66.18 -35.93
N TYR A 3 25.85 -65.43 -36.10
CA TYR A 3 26.04 -64.12 -35.45
C TYR A 3 25.20 -63.00 -36.08
N LEU A 4 24.94 -63.05 -37.40
CA LEU A 4 24.05 -62.12 -38.11
C LEU A 4 22.58 -62.25 -37.66
N GLY A 5 22.25 -63.27 -36.85
CA GLY A 5 20.95 -63.40 -36.20
C GLY A 5 20.75 -62.49 -34.99
N LYS A 6 21.83 -61.92 -34.43
CA LYS A 6 21.77 -61.07 -33.23
C LYS A 6 21.46 -59.59 -33.53
N GLY A 7 21.60 -59.17 -34.79
CA GLY A 7 21.33 -57.81 -35.26
C GLY A 7 19.94 -57.66 -35.88
N ARG A 8 19.46 -56.41 -35.93
CA ARG A 8 18.23 -56.04 -36.66
C ARG A 8 18.52 -55.84 -38.13
N ARG A 9 17.46 -55.62 -38.91
CA ARG A 9 17.57 -55.27 -40.34
C ARG A 9 18.41 -54.02 -40.55
N GLU A 10 18.27 -53.01 -39.68
CA GLU A 10 19.07 -51.78 -39.75
C GLU A 10 20.56 -52.05 -39.52
N ASP A 11 20.88 -52.94 -38.57
CA ASP A 11 22.27 -53.32 -38.26
C ASP A 11 22.92 -54.00 -39.48
N LEU A 12 22.16 -54.83 -40.20
CA LEU A 12 22.62 -55.49 -41.43
C LEU A 12 22.77 -54.52 -42.62
N PHE A 13 21.97 -53.46 -42.70
CA PHE A 13 22.15 -52.42 -43.71
C PHE A 13 23.42 -51.61 -43.48
N VAL A 14 23.70 -51.25 -42.23
CA VAL A 14 24.94 -50.56 -41.89
C VAL A 14 26.12 -51.48 -42.20
N LEU A 15 26.05 -52.75 -41.82
CA LEU A 15 27.09 -53.73 -42.13
C LEU A 15 27.33 -53.89 -43.64
N ALA A 16 26.27 -54.03 -44.44
CA ALA A 16 26.40 -54.13 -45.90
C ALA A 16 26.98 -52.85 -46.52
N THR A 17 26.72 -51.69 -45.91
CA THR A 17 27.32 -50.40 -46.32
C THR A 17 28.82 -50.36 -46.00
N GLU A 18 29.23 -50.76 -44.79
CA GLU A 18 30.64 -50.83 -44.36
C GLU A 18 31.46 -51.81 -45.22
N LEU A 19 30.82 -52.91 -45.67
CA LEU A 19 31.42 -53.88 -46.60
C LEU A 19 31.37 -53.43 -48.07
N ASN A 20 30.89 -52.22 -48.37
CA ASN A 20 30.73 -51.68 -49.72
C ASN A 20 29.89 -52.57 -50.66
N LEU A 21 28.90 -53.28 -50.13
CA LEU A 21 27.99 -54.12 -50.91
C LEU A 21 26.85 -53.27 -51.48
N LYS A 22 26.47 -53.54 -52.72
CA LYS A 22 25.25 -52.96 -53.32
C LYS A 22 24.05 -53.77 -52.87
N PHE A 23 23.18 -53.14 -52.08
CA PHE A 23 21.93 -53.74 -51.64
C PHE A 23 20.77 -52.77 -51.87
N ASP A 24 19.56 -53.31 -51.91
CA ASP A 24 18.34 -52.50 -51.95
C ASP A 24 17.68 -52.46 -50.56
N LYS A 25 17.10 -51.31 -50.19
CA LYS A 25 16.44 -51.13 -48.89
C LYS A 25 15.18 -52.00 -48.74
N SER A 26 14.63 -52.52 -49.84
CA SER A 26 13.50 -53.48 -49.79
C SER A 26 13.94 -54.92 -49.44
N MET A 27 15.23 -55.26 -49.59
CA MET A 27 15.75 -56.61 -49.37
C MET A 27 15.45 -57.14 -47.96
N THR A 28 14.97 -58.39 -47.88
CA THR A 28 14.70 -59.06 -46.60
C THR A 28 15.98 -59.35 -45.81
N ILE A 29 15.84 -59.59 -44.51
CA ILE A 29 16.96 -59.99 -43.64
C ILE A 29 17.66 -61.24 -44.17
N ALA A 30 16.92 -62.20 -44.72
CA ALA A 30 17.50 -63.42 -45.30
C ALA A 30 18.35 -63.09 -46.52
N THR A 31 17.80 -62.36 -47.49
CA THR A 31 18.53 -61.96 -48.70
C THR A 31 19.76 -61.10 -48.40
N LEU A 32 19.73 -60.27 -47.35
CA LEU A 32 20.89 -59.48 -46.92
C LEU A 32 21.98 -60.35 -46.32
N LYS A 33 21.62 -61.35 -45.51
CA LYS A 33 22.58 -62.30 -44.94
C LYS A 33 23.27 -63.09 -46.03
N ASP A 34 22.50 -63.59 -47.00
CA ASP A 34 23.03 -64.35 -48.13
C ASP A 34 23.96 -63.50 -49.00
N LEU A 35 23.61 -62.22 -49.23
CA LEU A 35 24.46 -61.27 -49.96
C LEU A 35 25.80 -60.99 -49.26
N ILE A 36 25.79 -60.85 -47.93
CA ILE A 36 27.01 -60.60 -47.14
C ILE A 36 27.92 -61.82 -47.15
N ILE A 37 27.35 -63.01 -46.90
CA ILE A 37 28.09 -64.28 -46.85
C ILE A 37 28.60 -64.68 -48.24
N GLY A 38 27.83 -64.40 -49.29
CA GLY A 38 28.18 -64.71 -50.68
C GLY A 38 29.15 -63.73 -51.34
N SER A 39 29.67 -62.75 -50.61
CA SER A 39 30.63 -61.78 -51.17
C SER A 39 32.01 -62.41 -51.41
N GLU A 40 32.68 -62.05 -52.52
CA GLU A 40 33.99 -62.62 -52.90
C GLU A 40 35.08 -62.44 -51.83
N ASN A 41 34.97 -61.37 -51.03
CA ASN A 41 35.93 -61.01 -49.99
C ASN A 41 35.39 -61.25 -48.57
N TYR A 42 34.49 -62.21 -48.38
CA TYR A 42 33.90 -62.50 -47.07
C TYR A 42 34.96 -63.04 -46.09
N ASP A 43 35.23 -62.27 -45.04
CA ASP A 43 35.98 -62.70 -43.85
C ASP A 43 35.02 -62.80 -42.67
N GLU A 44 34.84 -64.01 -42.12
CA GLU A 44 33.89 -64.24 -41.02
C GLU A 44 34.29 -63.50 -39.74
N GLU A 45 35.57 -63.38 -39.43
CA GLU A 45 36.05 -62.76 -38.19
C GLU A 45 35.95 -61.23 -38.27
N LEU A 46 36.38 -60.67 -39.40
CA LEU A 46 36.26 -59.23 -39.67
C LEU A 46 34.79 -58.80 -39.71
N THR A 47 33.94 -59.52 -40.45
CA THR A 47 32.51 -59.21 -40.57
C THR A 47 31.79 -59.33 -39.22
N LYS A 48 32.14 -60.35 -38.41
CA LYS A 48 31.58 -60.53 -37.08
C LYS A 48 31.97 -59.40 -36.12
N ASN A 49 33.21 -58.93 -36.17
CA ASN A 49 33.66 -57.80 -35.36
C ASN A 49 32.92 -56.51 -35.73
N ILE A 50 32.84 -56.18 -37.03
CA ILE A 50 32.09 -55.02 -37.51
C ILE A 50 30.62 -55.09 -37.08
N HIS A 51 29.98 -56.26 -37.27
CA HIS A 51 28.60 -56.46 -36.85
C HIS A 51 28.42 -56.32 -35.32
N SER A 52 29.36 -56.84 -34.52
CA SER A 52 29.29 -56.69 -33.04
C SER A 52 29.35 -55.22 -32.65
N THR A 53 30.30 -54.47 -33.20
CA THR A 53 30.44 -53.03 -32.96
C THR A 53 29.17 -52.27 -33.34
N ILE A 54 28.58 -52.54 -34.51
CA ILE A 54 27.32 -51.90 -34.94
C ILE A 54 26.19 -52.18 -33.94
N VAL A 55 26.03 -53.44 -33.52
CA VAL A 55 24.98 -53.84 -32.57
C VAL A 55 25.20 -53.21 -31.20
N GLU A 56 26.44 -53.13 -30.73
CA GLU A 56 26.82 -52.47 -29.48
C GLU A 56 26.55 -50.97 -29.54
N ASP A 57 26.95 -50.29 -30.60
CA ASP A 57 26.68 -48.87 -30.85
C ASP A 57 25.19 -48.56 -30.84
N ARG A 58 24.38 -49.38 -31.52
CA ARG A 58 22.92 -49.20 -31.53
C ARG A 58 22.34 -49.33 -30.11
N LYS A 59 22.78 -50.34 -29.35
CA LYS A 59 22.34 -50.53 -27.95
C LYS A 59 22.75 -49.35 -27.07
N ALA A 60 23.98 -48.87 -27.20
CA ALA A 60 24.47 -47.71 -26.47
C ALA A 60 23.68 -46.44 -26.79
N ARG A 61 23.34 -46.19 -28.07
CA ARG A 61 22.46 -45.08 -28.47
C ARG A 61 21.06 -45.19 -27.88
N GLU A 62 20.48 -46.38 -27.89
CA GLU A 62 19.16 -46.63 -27.29
C GLU A 62 19.16 -46.42 -25.77
N GLU A 63 20.22 -46.85 -25.08
CA GLU A 63 20.40 -46.63 -23.65
C GLU A 63 20.59 -45.15 -23.33
N ASN A 64 21.45 -44.44 -24.06
CA ASN A 64 21.65 -43.00 -23.91
C ASN A 64 20.35 -42.23 -24.09
N LEU A 65 19.54 -42.59 -25.10
CA LEU A 65 18.22 -41.98 -25.32
C LEU A 65 17.26 -42.24 -24.15
N ARG A 66 17.31 -43.41 -23.52
CA ARG A 66 16.51 -43.72 -22.33
C ARG A 66 16.95 -42.87 -21.14
N ILE A 67 18.26 -42.76 -20.91
CA ILE A 67 18.84 -41.95 -19.84
C ILE A 67 18.50 -40.47 -20.04
N GLU A 68 18.61 -39.96 -21.26
CA GLU A 68 18.27 -38.57 -21.59
C GLU A 68 16.79 -38.27 -21.33
N LYS A 69 15.89 -39.14 -21.78
CA LYS A 69 14.45 -39.03 -21.48
C LYS A 69 14.15 -39.08 -19.98
N GLN A 70 14.87 -39.89 -19.21
CA GLN A 70 14.71 -39.92 -17.75
C GLN A 70 15.21 -38.62 -17.10
N LYS A 71 16.37 -38.10 -17.52
CA LYS A 71 16.91 -36.83 -17.05
C LYS A 71 16.00 -35.66 -17.37
N GLU A 72 15.42 -35.62 -18.57
CA GLU A 72 14.46 -34.59 -18.97
C GLU A 72 13.20 -34.62 -18.10
N LYS A 73 12.65 -35.81 -17.84
CA LYS A 73 11.50 -35.97 -16.92
C LYS A 73 11.82 -35.46 -15.51
N LEU A 74 13.00 -35.80 -14.98
CA LEU A 74 13.43 -35.33 -13.66
C LEU A 74 13.58 -33.80 -13.62
N ARG A 75 14.16 -33.20 -14.66
CA ARG A 75 14.26 -31.73 -14.77
C ARG A 75 12.90 -31.04 -14.79
N ILE A 76 11.94 -31.60 -15.53
CA ILE A 76 10.58 -31.06 -15.59
C ILE A 76 9.90 -31.16 -14.23
N GLU A 77 10.05 -32.29 -13.54
CA GLU A 77 9.48 -32.47 -12.19
C GLU A 77 10.10 -31.50 -11.18
N GLU A 78 11.42 -31.33 -11.20
CA GLU A 78 12.13 -30.38 -10.33
C GLU A 78 11.67 -28.93 -10.58
N GLN A 79 11.49 -28.54 -11.86
CA GLN A 79 10.97 -27.22 -12.21
C GLN A 79 9.53 -27.02 -11.71
N LYS A 80 8.67 -28.03 -11.87
CA LYS A 80 7.30 -27.97 -11.34
C LYS A 80 7.29 -27.86 -9.81
N GLU A 81 8.15 -28.59 -9.12
CA GLU A 81 8.22 -28.52 -7.66
C GLU A 81 8.71 -27.15 -7.18
N LYS A 82 9.71 -26.56 -7.85
CA LYS A 82 10.17 -25.19 -7.57
C LYS A 82 9.04 -24.17 -7.73
N LEU A 83 8.29 -24.23 -8.83
CA LEU A 83 7.14 -23.34 -9.06
C LEU A 83 6.06 -23.50 -7.97
N ARG A 84 5.80 -24.74 -7.52
CA ARG A 84 4.83 -25.00 -6.44
C ARG A 84 5.30 -24.45 -5.08
N ILE A 85 6.60 -24.47 -4.81
CA ILE A 85 7.17 -23.89 -3.60
C ILE A 85 7.06 -22.37 -3.66
N GLU A 86 7.46 -21.76 -4.78
CA GLU A 86 7.38 -20.31 -4.99
C GLU A 86 5.94 -19.79 -4.86
N GLU A 87 4.95 -20.47 -5.46
CA GLU A 87 3.54 -20.12 -5.33
C GLU A 87 3.04 -20.19 -3.87
N ARG A 88 3.53 -21.16 -3.09
CA ARG A 88 3.20 -21.27 -1.65
C ARG A 88 3.84 -20.15 -0.85
N GLU A 89 5.09 -19.82 -1.13
CA GLU A 89 5.79 -18.73 -0.46
C GLU A 89 5.13 -17.37 -0.76
N GLU A 90 4.72 -17.14 -2.00
CA GLU A 90 3.99 -15.93 -2.39
C GLU A 90 2.65 -15.82 -1.65
N LYS A 91 1.89 -16.92 -1.56
CA LYS A 91 0.63 -16.96 -0.79
C LYS A 91 0.85 -16.62 0.68
N LEU A 92 1.89 -17.18 1.31
CA LEU A 92 2.22 -16.88 2.71
C LEU A 92 2.61 -15.41 2.89
N ARG A 93 3.41 -14.85 1.98
CA ARG A 93 3.77 -13.43 1.99
C ARG A 93 2.54 -12.53 1.88
N PHE A 94 1.61 -12.87 0.99
CA PHE A 94 0.38 -12.11 0.79
C PHE A 94 -0.54 -12.18 2.02
N GLU A 95 -0.68 -13.36 2.62
CA GLU A 95 -1.46 -13.55 3.85
C GLU A 95 -0.85 -12.78 5.02
N GLN A 96 0.48 -12.80 5.15
CA GLN A 96 1.18 -12.04 6.19
C GLN A 96 0.99 -10.53 6.02
N LEU A 97 1.03 -10.02 4.79
CA LEU A 97 0.75 -8.62 4.51
C LEU A 97 -0.68 -8.23 4.88
N ARG A 98 -1.68 -9.10 4.62
CA ARG A 98 -3.07 -8.87 5.07
C ARG A 98 -3.18 -8.82 6.58
N LEU A 99 -2.50 -9.73 7.28
CA LEU A 99 -2.51 -9.75 8.74
C LEU A 99 -1.85 -8.49 9.31
N ASP A 100 -0.74 -8.03 8.74
CA ASP A 100 -0.08 -6.80 9.19
C ASP A 100 -0.90 -5.55 8.88
N GLU A 101 -1.60 -5.51 7.73
CA GLU A 101 -2.55 -4.43 7.45
C GLU A 101 -3.72 -4.43 8.44
N GLN A 102 -4.27 -5.60 8.77
CA GLN A 102 -5.33 -5.73 9.75
C GLN A 102 -4.85 -5.30 11.14
N LYS A 103 -3.67 -5.76 11.58
CA LYS A 103 -3.07 -5.32 12.84
C LYS A 103 -2.89 -3.81 12.91
N ARG A 104 -2.42 -3.17 11.85
CA ARG A 104 -2.32 -1.70 11.80
C ARG A 104 -3.68 -1.02 11.93
N LYS A 105 -4.74 -1.59 11.33
CA LYS A 105 -6.11 -1.08 11.48
C LYS A 105 -6.59 -1.25 12.91
N ASP A 106 -6.40 -2.42 13.50
CA ASP A 106 -6.79 -2.73 14.88
C ASP A 106 -6.02 -1.85 15.88
N GLU A 107 -4.71 -1.65 15.67
CA GLU A 107 -3.88 -0.72 16.46
C GLU A 107 -4.37 0.72 16.36
N PHE A 108 -4.71 1.17 15.15
CA PHE A 108 -5.27 2.51 14.95
C PHE A 108 -6.62 2.67 15.64
N GLU A 109 -7.50 1.67 15.55
CA GLU A 109 -8.80 1.67 16.23
C GLU A 109 -8.64 1.69 17.76
N LEU A 110 -7.71 0.90 18.30
CA LEU A 110 -7.37 0.91 19.72
C LEU A 110 -6.82 2.26 20.18
N GLU A 111 -5.95 2.90 19.40
CA GLU A 111 -5.41 4.22 19.73
C GLU A 111 -6.49 5.30 19.67
N MET A 112 -7.38 5.25 18.69
CA MET A 112 -8.55 6.14 18.61
C MET A 112 -9.46 5.97 19.84
N LEU A 113 -9.74 4.73 20.24
CA LEU A 113 -10.54 4.44 21.43
C LEU A 113 -9.82 4.88 22.71
N ARG A 114 -8.50 4.71 22.79
CA ARG A 114 -7.67 5.19 23.91
C ARG A 114 -7.72 6.70 24.04
N ILE A 115 -7.58 7.45 22.94
CA ILE A 115 -7.70 8.91 22.94
C ILE A 115 -9.11 9.33 23.35
N GLN A 116 -10.16 8.65 22.85
CA GLN A 116 -11.54 8.93 23.22
C GLN A 116 -11.82 8.64 24.71
N THR A 117 -11.23 7.58 25.28
CA THR A 117 -11.38 7.26 26.69
C THR A 117 -10.51 8.17 27.56
N GLN A 118 -9.30 8.56 27.14
CA GLN A 118 -8.48 9.54 27.83
C GLN A 118 -9.08 10.95 27.80
N SER A 119 -9.76 11.35 26.72
CA SER A 119 -10.51 12.61 26.71
C SER A 119 -11.73 12.56 27.63
N LYS A 120 -12.40 11.39 27.75
CA LYS A 120 -13.49 11.17 28.72
C LYS A 120 -13.00 11.06 30.18
N LEU A 121 -11.82 10.47 30.43
CA LEU A 121 -11.24 10.31 31.77
C LEU A 121 -10.40 11.51 32.21
N GLY A 122 -9.92 12.33 31.27
CA GLY A 122 -9.20 13.59 31.51
C GLY A 122 -10.11 14.78 31.82
N ALA A 123 -11.42 14.55 31.92
CA ALA A 123 -12.43 15.55 32.26
C ALA A 123 -12.34 16.09 33.71
N ASP A 124 -11.30 15.76 34.47
CA ASP A 124 -10.95 16.46 35.73
C ASP A 124 -9.78 17.46 35.59
N THR A 125 -9.26 17.68 34.39
CA THR A 125 -8.34 18.80 34.09
C THR A 125 -8.61 19.44 32.72
N SER A 126 -9.88 19.55 32.31
CA SER A 126 -10.28 20.23 31.06
C SER A 126 -10.86 21.62 31.33
N LYS A 127 -10.02 22.65 31.32
CA LYS A 127 -10.48 24.05 31.14
C LYS A 127 -9.77 24.78 30.00
N GLU A 128 -8.58 24.34 29.58
CA GLU A 128 -7.79 25.00 28.52
C GLU A 128 -7.96 24.42 27.10
N SER A 129 -8.33 23.14 26.94
CA SER A 129 -8.54 22.52 25.62
C SER A 129 -9.92 22.78 25.06
N ASP A 130 -10.96 22.77 25.91
CA ASP A 130 -12.34 23.08 25.50
C ASP A 130 -12.46 24.54 25.06
N THR A 131 -11.80 25.48 25.74
CA THR A 131 -11.80 26.90 25.35
C THR A 131 -11.21 27.13 23.95
N LYS A 132 -10.15 26.42 23.55
CA LYS A 132 -9.56 26.56 22.19
C LYS A 132 -10.42 25.96 21.08
N PHE A 133 -11.08 24.82 21.33
CA PHE A 133 -11.97 24.21 20.35
C PHE A 133 -13.24 25.05 20.15
N LEU A 134 -13.82 25.55 21.25
CA LEU A 134 -15.06 26.31 21.22
C LEU A 134 -14.89 27.73 20.65
N VAL A 135 -13.77 28.42 20.92
CA VAL A 135 -13.47 29.73 20.28
C VAL A 135 -13.33 29.61 18.76
N LYS A 136 -12.81 28.48 18.25
CA LYS A 136 -12.69 28.22 16.80
C LYS A 136 -14.05 27.94 16.15
N GLU A 137 -15.02 27.44 16.92
CA GLU A 137 -16.38 27.20 16.46
C GLU A 137 -17.19 28.50 16.42
N VAL A 138 -17.11 29.34 17.46
CA VAL A 138 -17.84 30.62 17.51
C VAL A 138 -17.35 31.63 16.47
N SER A 139 -16.04 31.70 16.23
CA SER A 139 -15.47 32.60 15.21
C SER A 139 -15.93 32.29 13.78
N LYS A 140 -16.53 31.12 13.51
CA LYS A 140 -17.13 30.79 12.20
C LYS A 140 -18.51 31.43 12.01
N PHE A 141 -19.23 31.70 13.09
CA PHE A 141 -20.62 32.17 13.05
C PHE A 141 -20.78 33.64 13.40
N ILE A 142 -19.83 34.22 14.13
CA ILE A 142 -19.84 35.62 14.55
C ILE A 142 -18.55 36.28 14.08
N HIS A 143 -18.68 37.44 13.44
CA HIS A 143 -17.51 38.23 13.05
C HIS A 143 -16.84 38.87 14.27
N ARG A 144 -15.56 39.18 14.14
CA ARG A 144 -14.79 39.87 15.20
C ARG A 144 -15.28 41.32 15.34
N PHE A 145 -15.39 41.79 16.57
CA PHE A 145 -15.84 43.15 16.86
C PHE A 145 -14.83 44.18 16.33
N ASP A 146 -15.33 45.22 15.64
CA ASP A 146 -14.55 46.40 15.27
C ASP A 146 -14.92 47.58 16.18
N LEU A 147 -13.92 48.38 16.59
CA LEU A 147 -14.11 49.57 17.42
C LEU A 147 -14.97 50.65 16.75
N LYS A 148 -15.21 50.53 15.44
CA LYS A 148 -16.14 51.38 14.67
C LYS A 148 -17.62 50.98 14.83
N GLU A 149 -17.89 49.76 15.28
CA GLU A 149 -19.25 49.24 15.45
C GLU A 149 -19.85 49.64 16.82
N ASP A 150 -21.18 49.75 16.90
CA ASP A 150 -21.86 49.94 18.18
C ASP A 150 -21.82 48.64 18.99
N ILE A 151 -21.04 48.65 20.07
CA ILE A 151 -20.91 47.53 21.01
C ILE A 151 -22.27 47.05 21.53
N SER A 152 -23.26 47.94 21.65
CA SER A 152 -24.60 47.62 22.14
C SER A 152 -25.35 46.72 21.17
N LEU A 153 -25.16 46.96 19.86
CA LEU A 153 -25.74 46.13 18.81
C LEU A 153 -24.96 44.82 18.65
N TYR A 154 -23.63 44.88 18.76
CA TYR A 154 -22.78 43.71 18.69
C TYR A 154 -23.09 42.68 19.80
N LEU A 155 -23.23 43.14 21.05
CA LEU A 155 -23.56 42.26 22.17
C LEU A 155 -24.94 41.60 22.01
N LYS A 156 -25.94 42.32 21.49
CA LYS A 156 -27.25 41.73 21.18
C LYS A 156 -27.18 40.67 20.08
N LEU A 157 -26.36 40.90 19.06
CA LEU A 157 -26.13 39.92 18.00
C LEU A 157 -25.49 38.67 18.59
N PHE A 158 -24.46 38.85 19.42
CA PHE A 158 -23.79 37.76 20.13
C PHE A 158 -24.77 36.93 20.98
N GLU A 159 -25.60 37.57 21.82
CA GLU A 159 -26.60 36.88 22.66
C GLU A 159 -27.55 36.00 21.84
N ARG A 160 -28.07 36.55 20.74
CA ARG A 160 -28.97 35.81 19.85
C ARG A 160 -28.28 34.60 19.21
N GLN A 161 -26.99 34.71 18.90
CA GLN A 161 -26.22 33.61 18.33
C GLN A 161 -25.88 32.55 19.37
N ALA A 162 -25.47 32.97 20.57
CA ALA A 162 -25.19 32.08 21.68
C ALA A 162 -26.44 31.29 22.11
N GLN A 163 -27.61 31.94 22.12
CA GLN A 163 -28.90 31.28 22.35
C GLN A 163 -29.27 30.32 21.23
N ARG A 164 -29.07 30.70 19.95
CA ARG A 164 -29.38 29.83 18.80
C ARG A 164 -28.53 28.57 18.77
N LEU A 165 -27.28 28.66 19.24
CA LEU A 165 -26.32 27.55 19.29
C LEU A 165 -26.35 26.81 20.63
N ASN A 166 -27.24 27.18 21.56
CA ASN A 166 -27.36 26.61 22.92
C ASN A 166 -26.01 26.57 23.68
N PHE A 167 -25.25 27.66 23.66
CA PHE A 167 -24.02 27.73 24.46
C PHE A 167 -24.32 27.87 25.95
N ASP A 168 -23.58 27.14 26.78
CA ASP A 168 -23.65 27.27 28.23
C ASP A 168 -23.21 28.67 28.66
N GLN A 169 -24.02 29.32 29.52
CA GLN A 169 -23.81 30.70 29.95
C GLN A 169 -22.46 30.93 30.62
N GLU A 170 -21.92 29.91 31.29
CA GLU A 170 -20.59 29.90 31.92
C GLU A 170 -19.47 30.15 30.90
N ASN A 171 -19.67 29.75 29.65
CA ASN A 171 -18.69 29.89 28.58
C ASN A 171 -18.92 31.16 27.74
N TRP A 172 -19.99 31.94 27.95
CA TRP A 172 -20.29 33.09 27.06
C TRP A 172 -19.17 34.14 27.07
N VAL A 173 -18.56 34.40 28.23
CA VAL A 173 -17.45 35.35 28.34
C VAL A 173 -16.22 34.87 27.57
N SER A 174 -15.86 33.58 27.67
CA SER A 174 -14.67 33.05 27.00
C SER A 174 -14.80 33.12 25.48
N HIS A 175 -15.99 32.83 24.96
CA HIS A 175 -16.33 33.02 23.55
C HIS A 175 -16.27 34.48 23.13
N LEU A 176 -16.85 35.38 23.94
CA LEU A 176 -16.84 36.81 23.67
C LEU A 176 -15.41 37.36 23.61
N LEU A 177 -14.54 36.97 24.55
CA LEU A 177 -13.13 37.36 24.59
C LEU A 177 -12.36 36.99 23.31
N GLY A 178 -12.69 35.84 22.69
CA GLY A 178 -12.09 35.40 21.43
C GLY A 178 -12.52 36.21 20.20
N LEU A 179 -13.60 36.98 20.31
CA LEU A 179 -14.14 37.82 19.24
C LEU A 179 -13.81 39.30 19.40
N LEU A 180 -13.37 39.72 20.59
CA LEU A 180 -13.05 41.11 20.91
C LEU A 180 -11.59 41.44 20.56
N PRO A 181 -11.31 42.68 20.08
CA PRO A 181 -9.97 43.21 20.00
C PRO A 181 -9.29 43.25 21.36
N THR A 182 -7.96 43.14 21.35
CA THR A 182 -7.11 43.09 22.54
C THR A 182 -7.32 44.28 23.49
N GLU A 183 -7.57 45.47 22.94
CA GLU A 183 -7.85 46.70 23.70
C GLU A 183 -9.08 46.56 24.59
N VAL A 184 -10.10 45.84 24.12
CA VAL A 184 -11.35 45.61 24.84
C VAL A 184 -11.19 44.48 25.83
N SER A 185 -10.51 43.40 25.43
CA SER A 185 -10.22 42.26 26.32
C SER A 185 -9.38 42.68 27.54
N HIS A 186 -8.46 43.64 27.37
CA HIS A 186 -7.70 44.24 28.49
C HIS A 186 -8.57 45.00 29.50
N ILE A 187 -9.73 45.52 29.09
CA ILE A 187 -10.67 46.17 30.03
C ILE A 187 -11.30 45.11 30.93
N ILE A 188 -11.67 43.97 30.35
CA ILE A 188 -12.26 42.83 31.08
C ILE A 188 -11.23 42.20 32.01
N ALA A 189 -9.98 42.04 31.57
CA ALA A 189 -8.88 41.48 32.36
C ALA A 189 -8.48 42.31 33.60
N ARG A 190 -8.97 43.53 33.74
CA ARG A 190 -8.74 44.38 34.94
C ARG A 190 -9.78 44.17 36.03
N GLU A 191 -10.89 43.50 35.73
CA GLU A 191 -11.88 43.11 36.72
C GLU A 191 -11.42 41.83 37.45
N PRO A 192 -11.82 41.62 38.71
CA PRO A 192 -11.52 40.39 39.42
C PRO A 192 -12.21 39.19 38.74
N ASP A 193 -11.59 38.00 38.82
CA ASP A 193 -12.00 36.79 38.10
C ASP A 193 -13.49 36.45 38.27
N ASP A 194 -14.03 36.57 39.48
CA ASP A 194 -15.46 36.31 39.78
C ASP A 194 -16.40 37.19 38.93
N LYS A 195 -16.00 38.43 38.67
CA LYS A 195 -16.77 39.41 37.90
C LYS A 195 -16.45 39.33 36.41
N ALA A 196 -15.20 39.05 36.07
CA ALA A 196 -14.79 38.87 34.68
C ALA A 196 -15.48 37.67 34.03
N ASN A 197 -15.77 36.61 34.80
CA ASN A 197 -16.48 35.42 34.31
C ASN A 197 -18.02 35.60 34.25
N SER A 198 -18.57 36.66 34.82
CA SER A 198 -20.01 36.96 34.74
C SER A 198 -20.34 37.76 33.48
N TYR A 199 -21.09 37.14 32.57
CA TYR A 199 -21.50 37.78 31.32
C TYR A 199 -22.29 39.09 31.56
N GLU A 200 -23.17 39.13 32.56
CA GLU A 200 -23.96 40.32 32.87
C GLU A 200 -23.07 41.50 33.28
N HIS A 201 -22.07 41.24 34.14
CA HIS A 201 -21.11 42.28 34.56
C HIS A 201 -20.25 42.76 33.40
N VAL A 202 -19.75 41.85 32.56
CA VAL A 202 -18.96 42.18 31.38
C VAL A 202 -19.77 42.99 30.38
N LYS A 203 -21.03 42.60 30.13
CA LYS A 203 -21.97 43.35 29.26
C LYS A 203 -22.14 44.78 29.75
N ASP A 204 -22.42 44.97 31.03
CA ASP A 204 -22.60 46.30 31.62
C ASP A 204 -21.32 47.14 31.60
N LEU A 205 -20.17 46.51 31.88
CA LEU A 205 -18.86 47.15 31.83
C LEU A 205 -18.56 47.68 30.42
N LEU A 206 -18.76 46.86 29.39
CA LEU A 206 -18.56 47.24 28.00
C LEU A 206 -19.52 48.35 27.58
N LEU A 207 -20.81 48.21 27.89
CA LEU A 207 -21.79 49.25 27.61
C LEU A 207 -21.44 50.58 28.29
N LYS A 208 -20.96 50.56 29.54
CA LYS A 208 -20.57 51.77 30.28
C LYS A 208 -19.32 52.41 29.67
N ARG A 209 -18.29 51.63 29.34
CA ARG A 209 -17.02 52.14 28.80
C ARG A 209 -17.16 52.75 27.41
N PHE A 210 -17.94 52.13 26.53
CA PHE A 210 -18.15 52.62 25.17
C PHE A 210 -19.15 53.78 25.11
N LYS A 211 -20.19 53.81 25.97
CA LYS A 211 -21.05 55.00 26.13
C LYS A 211 -20.28 56.22 26.64
N LEU A 212 -19.27 56.02 27.49
CA LEU A 212 -18.38 57.10 27.96
C LEU A 212 -17.39 57.59 26.88
N ASN A 213 -16.97 56.71 25.96
CA ASN A 213 -16.07 57.08 24.85
C ASN A 213 -16.76 57.86 23.71
N SER A 214 -18.08 57.68 23.52
CA SER A 214 -18.85 58.48 22.55
C SER A 214 -18.83 60.00 22.84
N ARG A 215 -18.55 60.43 24.08
CA ARG A 215 -18.46 61.86 24.43
C ARG A 215 -17.16 62.56 24.00
N LYS A 216 -16.13 61.84 23.54
CA LYS A 216 -14.83 62.46 23.21
C LYS A 216 -14.55 62.62 21.71
N VAL A 217 -15.43 62.13 20.82
CA VAL A 217 -15.18 62.16 19.36
C VAL A 217 -15.95 63.28 18.64
N SER A 218 -16.40 64.31 19.36
CA SER A 218 -17.04 65.50 18.78
C SER A 218 -16.25 66.78 19.03
N THR A 219 -14.92 66.73 19.09
CA THR A 219 -14.12 67.95 18.94
C THR A 219 -12.73 67.57 18.49
N THR A 220 -12.48 67.67 17.19
CA THR A 220 -11.33 68.33 16.54
C THR A 220 -11.31 67.85 15.09
N ILE A 221 -10.91 68.73 14.17
CA ILE A 221 -10.77 68.55 12.71
C ILE A 221 -11.95 69.12 11.92
N CYS A 222 -12.08 70.45 11.94
CA CYS A 222 -12.42 71.19 10.74
C CYS A 222 -11.14 71.74 10.10
N HIS A 223 -10.78 71.13 8.97
CA HIS A 223 -10.27 71.75 7.74
C HIS A 223 -8.97 72.58 7.77
N SER A 224 -7.88 71.97 7.28
CA SER A 224 -7.05 72.44 6.15
C SER A 224 -6.07 71.32 5.77
N PRO A 225 -5.85 71.01 4.47
CA PRO A 225 -4.89 71.80 3.72
C PRO A 225 -5.27 72.10 2.26
N LYS A 226 -4.56 73.11 1.77
CA LYS A 226 -4.48 73.69 0.43
C LYS A 226 -4.12 72.66 -0.65
N SER A 227 -4.55 72.92 -1.88
CA SER A 227 -3.78 72.54 -3.06
C SER A 227 -3.98 73.55 -4.19
N THR A 228 -2.83 74.08 -4.60
CA THR A 228 -2.48 74.74 -5.88
C THR A 228 -3.03 76.13 -6.15
#